data_AF-A0A940QUH5-F1
#
_entry.id   AF-A0A940QUH5-F1
#
_cell.length_a   1.000
_cell.length_b   1.000
_cell.length_c   1.000
_cell.angle_alpha   90.00
_cell.angle_beta   90.00
_cell.angle_gamma   90.00
#
_symmetry.space_group_name_H-M   'P 1'
#
loop_
_entity.id
_entity.type
_entity.pdbx_description
1 polymer ?
#
loop_
_entity_poly.entity_id
_entity_poly.type
_entity_poly.pdbx_seq_one_letter_code
_entity_poly.pdbx_strand_id
1 'polypeptide(L)'
;DTDLTDRLARQAPLPARLEDISGRREILACKHERSPMFAGEVWYHSWQAGAGYGDPLSREPERVATDLARGAVSVGAAAAIYGLVLRPDGAVDGQATLTERTRLRQSRLAAAGATAPGDAVIAFEGRGSHRFGDALAVSLDAARISCARCDEPLGAPEENLLLRLRELVLPVQSAGPVRGEDYDRGRFGLRLLLCPGCGAAVDAHLAFEGAPRPSMRVRYA
;
A
#
# COMPACT_ATOMS: atom_id res chain seq x y z
N ASP A 1 -3.63 -28.76 18.55
CA ASP A 1 -2.87 -28.82 19.81
C ASP A 1 -1.72 -27.84 19.80
N THR A 2 -1.69 -26.96 20.81
CA THR A 2 -0.58 -26.05 21.08
C THR A 2 0.25 -26.53 22.26
N ASP A 3 1.45 -25.98 22.45
CA ASP A 3 2.31 -26.28 23.60
C ASP A 3 1.92 -25.51 24.89
N LEU A 4 0.87 -24.69 24.85
CA LEU A 4 0.51 -23.81 25.96
C LEU A 4 0.05 -24.57 27.21
N THR A 5 -0.69 -25.67 27.05
CA THR A 5 -1.17 -26.46 28.20
C THR A 5 0.00 -27.02 29.01
N ASP A 6 1.03 -27.53 28.32
CA ASP A 6 2.24 -28.05 28.96
C ASP A 6 3.08 -26.91 29.58
N ARG A 7 3.22 -25.78 28.89
CA ARG A 7 3.90 -24.59 29.45
C ARG A 7 3.22 -24.10 30.73
N LEU A 8 1.90 -24.01 30.75
CA LEU A 8 1.12 -23.62 31.92
C LEU A 8 1.31 -24.61 33.07
N ALA A 9 1.24 -25.92 32.79
CA ALA A 9 1.46 -26.96 33.79
C ALA A 9 2.87 -26.89 34.42
N ARG A 10 3.87 -26.53 33.63
CA ARG A 10 5.26 -26.37 34.08
C ARG A 10 5.60 -24.97 34.63
N GLN A 11 4.63 -24.06 34.67
CA GLN A 11 4.84 -22.65 35.01
C GLN A 11 5.94 -21.97 34.18
N ALA A 12 6.09 -22.40 32.93
CA ALA A 12 7.03 -21.81 31.99
C ALA A 12 6.53 -20.44 31.49
N PRO A 13 7.42 -19.53 31.05
CA PRO A 13 7.02 -18.27 30.45
C PRO A 13 6.08 -18.46 29.26
N LEU A 14 5.03 -17.63 29.22
CA LEU A 14 4.14 -17.56 28.07
C LEU A 14 4.88 -16.98 26.85
N PRO A 15 4.57 -17.45 25.63
CA PRO A 15 5.20 -16.96 24.41
C PRO A 15 4.92 -15.47 24.21
N ALA A 16 5.96 -14.71 23.84
CA ALA A 16 5.85 -13.29 23.57
C ALA A 16 5.31 -12.99 22.16
N ARG A 17 5.43 -13.95 21.24
CA ARG A 17 5.02 -13.84 19.85
C ARG A 17 4.18 -15.03 19.42
N LEU A 18 3.33 -14.81 18.41
CA LEU A 18 2.49 -15.88 17.84
C LEU A 18 3.33 -16.99 17.22
N GLU A 19 4.51 -16.66 16.68
CA GLU A 19 5.44 -17.62 16.09
C GLU A 19 6.11 -18.55 17.11
N ASP A 20 6.11 -18.16 18.40
CA ASP A 20 6.70 -18.95 19.49
C ASP A 20 5.73 -20.02 20.03
N ILE A 21 4.50 -20.08 19.47
CA ILE A 21 3.46 -21.04 19.82
C ILE A 21 3.58 -22.24 18.87
N SER A 22 3.82 -23.43 19.44
CA SER A 22 3.85 -24.65 18.64
C SER A 22 2.44 -25.05 18.20
N GLY A 23 2.30 -25.69 17.06
CA GLY A 23 1.03 -26.25 16.58
C GLY A 23 0.72 -25.90 15.14
N ARG A 24 -0.54 -26.12 14.75
CA ARG A 24 -1.06 -25.80 13.42
C ARG A 24 -1.74 -24.43 13.43
N ARG A 25 -1.23 -23.48 12.65
CA ARG A 25 -1.90 -22.19 12.40
C ARG A 25 -2.98 -22.38 11.35
N GLU A 26 -4.19 -21.96 11.67
CA GLU A 26 -5.32 -21.90 10.74
C GLU A 26 -5.78 -20.45 10.62
N ILE A 27 -5.95 -19.98 9.38
CA ILE A 27 -6.40 -18.61 9.09
C ILE A 27 -7.86 -18.68 8.68
N LEU A 28 -8.71 -18.08 9.49
CA LEU A 28 -10.15 -18.05 9.26
C LEU A 28 -10.54 -16.89 8.34
N ALA A 29 -11.67 -17.04 7.64
CA ALA A 29 -12.21 -15.97 6.82
C ALA A 29 -12.59 -14.73 7.67
N CYS A 30 -12.53 -13.54 7.06
CA CYS A 30 -12.86 -12.25 7.68
C CYS A 30 -14.29 -12.16 8.28
N LYS A 31 -15.16 -13.12 7.93
CA LYS A 31 -16.52 -13.29 8.45
C LYS A 31 -16.79 -14.78 8.68
N HIS A 32 -15.96 -15.45 9.47
CA HIS A 32 -16.19 -16.85 9.83
C HIS A 32 -17.50 -17.00 10.62
N GLU A 33 -18.23 -18.07 10.34
CA GLU A 33 -19.39 -18.47 11.12
C GLU A 33 -18.94 -19.33 12.31
N ARG A 34 -19.80 -19.40 13.35
CA ARG A 34 -19.63 -20.13 14.63
C ARG A 34 -18.62 -21.28 14.57
N SER A 35 -17.34 -20.97 14.82
CA SER A 35 -16.26 -21.96 14.82
C SER A 35 -16.08 -22.47 16.25
N PRO A 36 -16.05 -23.79 16.49
CA PRO A 36 -15.79 -24.32 17.82
C PRO A 36 -14.37 -23.95 18.26
N MET A 37 -14.22 -23.59 19.53
CA MET A 37 -12.92 -23.42 20.18
C MET A 37 -12.73 -24.55 21.19
N PHE A 38 -11.65 -25.30 21.05
CA PHE A 38 -11.32 -26.41 21.94
C PHE A 38 -10.29 -26.00 22.99
N ALA A 39 -10.26 -26.74 24.10
CA ALA A 39 -9.28 -26.52 25.15
C ALA A 39 -7.84 -26.67 24.61
N GLY A 40 -6.97 -25.71 24.93
CA GLY A 40 -5.59 -25.69 24.44
C GLY A 40 -5.41 -25.04 23.06
N GLU A 41 -6.46 -24.47 22.46
CA GLU A 41 -6.36 -23.64 21.26
C GLU A 41 -6.08 -22.18 21.59
N VAL A 42 -5.46 -21.48 20.63
CA VAL A 42 -5.15 -20.05 20.72
C VAL A 42 -5.98 -19.31 19.69
N TRP A 43 -6.82 -18.40 20.17
CA TRP A 43 -7.50 -17.44 19.33
C TRP A 43 -6.69 -16.16 19.22
N TYR A 44 -6.19 -15.88 18.02
CA TYR A 44 -5.52 -14.61 17.72
C TYR A 44 -6.38 -13.78 16.76
N HIS A 45 -6.78 -12.60 17.21
CA HIS A 45 -7.54 -11.65 16.40
C HIS A 45 -6.69 -10.40 16.14
N SER A 46 -6.29 -10.22 14.88
CA SER A 46 -5.67 -8.97 14.42
C SER A 46 -6.76 -8.03 13.92
N TRP A 47 -6.93 -6.89 14.58
CA TRP A 47 -7.86 -5.87 14.12
C TRP A 47 -7.34 -5.17 12.85
N GLN A 48 -8.26 -4.82 11.95
CA GLN A 48 -7.92 -4.15 10.70
C GLN A 48 -7.60 -2.68 10.99
N ALA A 49 -6.57 -2.15 10.33
CA ALA A 49 -6.28 -0.72 10.32
C ALA A 49 -6.97 -0.05 9.11
N GLY A 50 -7.03 1.29 9.11
CA GLY A 50 -7.50 2.04 7.95
C GLY A 50 -6.54 1.97 6.76
N ALA A 51 -7.03 2.34 5.58
CA ALA A 51 -6.21 2.52 4.39
C ALA A 51 -5.33 3.79 4.51
N GLY A 52 -4.15 3.74 3.89
CA GLY A 52 -3.24 4.89 3.82
C GLY A 52 -3.64 5.91 2.76
N TYR A 53 -2.98 7.08 2.78
CA TYR A 53 -3.15 8.15 1.80
C TYR A 53 -1.81 8.49 1.14
N GLY A 54 -1.82 8.69 -0.18
CA GLY A 54 -0.67 9.10 -0.98
C GLY A 54 0.34 7.99 -1.27
N ASP A 55 1.44 8.35 -1.96
CA ASP A 55 2.56 7.45 -2.23
C ASP A 55 3.41 7.24 -0.96
N PRO A 56 3.57 6.00 -0.45
CA PRO A 56 4.41 5.74 0.73
C PRO A 56 5.85 6.25 0.60
N LEU A 57 6.40 6.30 -0.62
CA LEU A 57 7.76 6.81 -0.87
C LEU A 57 7.87 8.35 -0.76
N SER A 58 6.75 9.03 -0.54
CA SER A 58 6.68 10.48 -0.29
C SER A 58 6.50 10.82 1.19
N ARG A 59 6.30 9.84 2.08
CA ARG A 59 6.22 10.08 3.52
C ARG A 59 7.56 10.59 4.06
N GLU A 60 7.54 11.57 4.96
CA GLU A 60 8.76 12.08 5.60
C GLU A 60 9.58 10.96 6.29
N PRO A 61 10.87 10.78 5.94
CA PRO A 61 11.70 9.70 6.48
C PRO A 61 11.73 9.63 8.01
N GLU A 62 11.81 10.78 8.69
CA GLU A 62 11.88 10.91 10.14
C GLU A 62 10.59 10.44 10.81
N ARG A 63 9.44 10.62 10.14
CA ARG A 63 8.15 10.09 10.61
C ARG A 63 8.12 8.56 10.48
N VAL A 64 8.67 8.01 9.40
CA VAL A 64 8.79 6.55 9.25
C VAL A 64 9.72 5.97 10.32
N ALA A 65 10.85 6.63 10.60
CA ALA A 65 11.76 6.22 11.67
C ALA A 65 11.07 6.27 13.05
N THR A 66 10.25 7.29 13.30
CA THR A 66 9.42 7.38 14.51
C THR A 66 8.40 6.23 14.58
N ASP A 67 7.73 5.91 13.48
CA ASP A 67 6.78 4.80 13.40
C ASP A 67 7.49 3.46 13.68
N LEU A 68 8.71 3.29 13.16
CA LEU A 68 9.54 2.11 13.38
C LEU A 68 9.97 1.99 14.85
N ALA A 69 10.45 3.08 15.46
CA ALA A 69 10.84 3.10 16.87
C ALA A 69 9.66 2.79 17.81
N ARG A 70 8.43 3.12 17.40
CA ARG A 70 7.18 2.82 18.12
C ARG A 70 6.64 1.41 17.86
N GLY A 71 7.24 0.64 16.94
CA GLY A 71 6.73 -0.65 16.49
C GLY A 71 5.43 -0.56 15.68
N ALA A 72 5.06 0.63 15.19
CA ALA A 72 3.89 0.82 14.33
C ALA A 72 4.13 0.28 12.91
N VAL A 73 5.40 0.20 12.48
CA VAL A 73 5.83 -0.48 11.25
C VAL A 73 6.99 -1.41 11.57
N SER A 74 7.10 -2.53 10.85
CA SER A 74 8.25 -3.43 10.96
C SER A 74 9.46 -2.87 10.20
N VAL A 75 10.67 -3.35 10.53
CA VAL A 75 11.91 -2.99 9.81
C VAL A 75 11.77 -3.30 8.31
N GLY A 76 11.22 -4.47 7.99
CA GLY A 76 10.98 -4.87 6.60
C GLY A 76 10.00 -3.95 5.86
N ALA A 77 8.91 -3.54 6.52
CA ALA A 77 7.95 -2.60 5.94
C ALA A 77 8.55 -1.19 5.77
N ALA A 78 9.31 -0.70 6.75
CA ALA A 78 10.01 0.58 6.68
C ALA A 78 10.94 0.66 5.46
N ALA A 79 11.69 -0.41 5.19
CA ALA A 79 12.55 -0.50 4.01
C ALA A 79 11.75 -0.69 2.71
N ALA A 80 10.92 -1.73 2.61
CA ALA A 80 10.29 -2.13 1.35
C ALA A 80 9.16 -1.20 0.87
N ILE A 81 8.37 -0.65 1.80
CA ILE A 81 7.21 0.18 1.46
C ILE A 81 7.59 1.66 1.45
N TYR A 82 8.32 2.11 2.45
CA TYR A 82 8.66 3.53 2.63
C TYR A 82 10.05 3.92 2.12
N GLY A 83 10.89 2.95 1.74
CA GLY A 83 12.26 3.20 1.25
C GLY A 83 13.18 3.79 2.31
N LEU A 84 12.89 3.60 3.60
CA LEU A 84 13.68 4.15 4.69
C LEU A 84 15.02 3.40 4.80
N VAL A 85 16.11 4.16 4.82
CA VAL A 85 17.44 3.65 5.12
C VAL A 85 17.94 4.33 6.40
N LEU A 86 18.39 3.52 7.35
CA LEU A 86 18.96 3.98 8.62
C LEU A 86 20.48 3.76 8.62
N ARG A 87 21.18 4.65 9.30
CA ARG A 87 22.60 4.51 9.65
C ARG A 87 22.78 3.47 10.76
N PRO A 88 24.02 3.01 11.02
CA PRO A 88 24.31 2.07 12.11
C PRO A 88 23.90 2.56 13.51
N ASP A 89 23.84 3.88 13.72
CA ASP A 89 23.39 4.52 14.96
C ASP A 89 21.85 4.63 15.09
N GLY A 90 21.10 4.17 14.08
CA GLY A 90 19.64 4.22 14.02
C GLY A 90 19.08 5.55 13.49
N ALA A 91 19.92 6.53 13.16
CA ALA A 91 19.46 7.79 12.55
C ALA A 91 19.09 7.61 11.08
N VAL A 92 18.21 8.47 10.57
CA VAL A 92 17.83 8.49 9.14
C VAL A 92 19.06 8.80 8.29
N ASP A 93 19.35 7.94 7.31
CA ASP A 93 20.26 8.30 6.23
C ASP A 93 19.48 8.97 5.09
N GLY A 94 19.44 10.30 5.10
CA GLY A 94 18.66 11.07 4.13
C GLY A 94 19.07 10.80 2.68
N GLN A 95 20.37 10.75 2.40
CA GLN A 95 20.86 10.55 1.04
C GLN A 95 20.60 9.12 0.56
N ALA A 96 20.90 8.11 1.39
CA ALA A 96 20.63 6.71 1.03
C ALA A 96 19.13 6.45 0.89
N THR A 97 18.29 7.08 1.73
CA THR A 97 16.82 7.02 1.62
C THR A 97 16.34 7.62 0.30
N LEU A 98 16.88 8.76 -0.14
CA LEU A 98 16.54 9.36 -1.43
C LEU A 98 16.95 8.48 -2.61
N THR A 99 18.15 7.89 -2.56
CA THR A 99 18.63 6.94 -3.58
C THR A 99 17.74 5.70 -3.63
N GLU A 100 17.42 5.10 -2.48
CA GLU A 100 16.58 3.90 -2.41
C GLU A 100 15.16 4.18 -2.92
N ARG A 101 14.57 5.31 -2.53
CA ARG A 101 13.25 5.73 -3.03
C ARG A 101 13.26 5.98 -4.54
N THR A 102 14.35 6.50 -5.10
CA THR A 102 14.49 6.63 -6.55
C THR A 102 14.54 5.26 -7.22
N ARG A 103 15.34 4.33 -6.68
CA ARG A 103 15.44 2.95 -7.16
C ARG A 103 14.11 2.21 -7.10
N LEU A 104 13.36 2.33 -6.01
CA LEU A 104 12.04 1.71 -5.85
C LEU A 104 11.03 2.25 -6.86
N ARG A 105 11.02 3.57 -7.13
CA ARG A 105 10.15 4.14 -8.17
C ARG A 105 10.51 3.67 -9.56
N GLN A 106 11.80 3.60 -9.88
CA GLN A 106 12.27 3.04 -11.16
C GLN A 106 11.88 1.57 -11.31
N SER A 107 11.99 0.78 -10.23
CA SER A 107 11.55 -0.61 -10.21
C SER A 107 10.04 -0.73 -10.45
N ARG A 108 9.22 0.15 -9.85
CA ARG A 108 7.77 0.19 -10.10
C ARG A 108 7.48 0.48 -11.57
N LEU A 109 8.15 1.48 -12.17
CA LEU A 109 7.97 1.83 -13.58
C LEU A 109 8.41 0.72 -14.54
N ALA A 110 9.54 0.07 -14.27
CA ALA A 110 10.05 -1.01 -15.09
C ALA A 110 9.10 -2.22 -15.10
N ALA A 111 8.44 -2.50 -13.98
CA ALA A 111 7.45 -3.57 -13.87
C ALA A 111 6.04 -3.16 -14.35
N ALA A 112 5.79 -1.86 -14.57
CA ALA A 112 4.47 -1.35 -14.92
C ALA A 112 4.18 -1.50 -16.42
N GLY A 113 2.94 -1.83 -16.77
CA GLY A 113 2.41 -1.80 -18.13
C GLY A 113 1.76 -0.45 -18.48
N ALA A 114 1.29 -0.32 -19.72
CA ALA A 114 0.28 0.69 -20.04
C ALA A 114 -1.04 0.32 -19.35
N THR A 115 -1.84 1.32 -18.99
CA THR A 115 -3.21 1.09 -18.52
C THR A 115 -4.08 0.58 -19.66
N ALA A 116 -5.10 -0.21 -19.33
CA ALA A 116 -6.17 -0.62 -20.23
C ALA A 116 -7.51 -0.22 -19.61
N PRO A 117 -7.93 1.06 -19.73
CA PRO A 117 -9.07 1.59 -18.98
C PRO A 117 -10.42 1.01 -19.41
N GLY A 118 -10.54 0.49 -20.62
CA GLY A 118 -11.85 0.10 -21.17
C GLY A 118 -12.75 1.33 -21.30
N ASP A 119 -13.93 1.27 -20.69
CA ASP A 119 -14.89 2.37 -20.58
C ASP A 119 -14.62 3.30 -19.39
N ALA A 120 -13.68 2.94 -18.50
CA ALA A 120 -13.41 3.73 -17.31
C ALA A 120 -12.69 5.04 -17.63
N VAL A 121 -13.09 6.11 -16.94
CA VAL A 121 -12.54 7.46 -17.13
C VAL A 121 -12.12 8.05 -15.80
N ILE A 122 -10.95 8.70 -15.76
CA ILE A 122 -10.62 9.71 -14.76
C ILE A 122 -10.46 11.05 -15.49
N ALA A 123 -11.33 12.00 -15.20
CA ALA A 123 -11.32 13.33 -15.83
C ALA A 123 -11.73 14.42 -14.83
N PHE A 124 -11.39 15.66 -15.15
CA PHE A 124 -11.57 16.84 -14.32
C PHE A 124 -12.25 17.94 -15.13
N GLU A 125 -13.15 18.67 -14.50
CA GLU A 125 -13.88 19.79 -15.10
C GLU A 125 -14.09 20.90 -14.07
N GLY A 126 -14.34 22.14 -14.53
CA GLY A 126 -14.50 23.31 -13.68
C GLY A 126 -13.54 24.44 -14.06
N ARG A 127 -13.10 25.23 -13.07
CA ARG A 127 -12.17 26.36 -13.23
C ARG A 127 -11.10 26.37 -12.14
N GLY A 128 -10.02 27.12 -12.34
CA GLY A 128 -8.97 27.30 -11.34
C GLY A 128 -7.87 26.23 -11.38
N SER A 129 -6.98 26.31 -10.39
CA SER A 129 -5.86 25.37 -10.21
C SER A 129 -5.98 24.64 -8.88
N HIS A 130 -5.89 23.32 -8.95
CA HIS A 130 -6.21 22.39 -7.86
C HIS A 130 -5.12 21.34 -7.66
N ARG A 131 -5.19 20.67 -6.51
CA ARG A 131 -4.47 19.44 -6.22
C ARG A 131 -5.44 18.28 -6.15
N PHE A 132 -5.11 17.19 -6.84
CA PHE A 132 -5.81 15.94 -6.68
C PHE A 132 -4.85 14.92 -6.07
N GLY A 133 -5.11 14.57 -4.81
CA GLY A 133 -4.13 13.86 -4.00
C GLY A 133 -2.83 14.66 -3.81
N ASP A 134 -1.78 13.95 -3.40
CA ASP A 134 -0.42 14.50 -3.38
C ASP A 134 0.29 14.42 -4.74
N ALA A 135 -0.29 13.71 -5.70
CA ALA A 135 0.41 13.30 -6.92
C ALA A 135 0.12 14.17 -8.14
N LEU A 136 -1.02 14.87 -8.20
CA LEU A 136 -1.43 15.64 -9.38
C LEU A 136 -1.60 17.13 -9.07
N ALA A 137 -1.05 17.94 -9.97
CA ALA A 137 -1.42 19.34 -10.14
C ALA A 137 -2.38 19.44 -11.32
N VAL A 138 -3.57 20.00 -11.10
CA VAL A 138 -4.63 20.10 -12.10
C VAL A 138 -4.94 21.57 -12.32
N SER A 139 -4.59 22.11 -13.49
CA SER A 139 -4.94 23.46 -13.90
C SER A 139 -6.01 23.41 -14.97
N LEU A 140 -7.24 23.78 -14.59
CA LEU A 140 -8.39 23.77 -15.49
C LEU A 140 -8.34 24.97 -16.44
N ASP A 141 -7.91 26.14 -15.93
CA ASP A 141 -7.78 27.36 -16.74
C ASP A 141 -6.66 27.24 -17.78
N ALA A 142 -5.59 26.52 -17.46
CA ALA A 142 -4.49 26.25 -18.39
C ALA A 142 -4.66 24.94 -19.17
N ALA A 143 -5.79 24.25 -19.00
CA ALA A 143 -6.08 22.95 -19.60
C ALA A 143 -4.93 21.93 -19.48
N ARG A 144 -4.34 21.81 -18.28
CA ARG A 144 -3.15 20.96 -18.03
C ARG A 144 -3.25 20.19 -16.72
N ILE A 145 -3.02 18.89 -16.79
CA ILE A 145 -2.67 18.04 -15.65
C ILE A 145 -1.17 17.76 -15.71
N SER A 146 -0.48 17.84 -14.57
CA SER A 146 0.89 17.37 -14.44
C SER A 146 1.10 16.59 -13.15
N CYS A 147 2.16 15.77 -13.14
CA CYS A 147 2.64 15.19 -11.90
C CYS A 147 3.17 16.29 -10.98
N ALA A 148 2.63 16.38 -9.77
CA ALA A 148 3.06 17.36 -8.76
C ALA A 148 4.50 17.15 -8.24
N ARG A 149 5.15 16.04 -8.60
CA ARG A 149 6.49 15.67 -8.16
C ARG A 149 7.59 15.97 -9.19
N CYS A 150 7.30 15.72 -10.46
CA CYS A 150 8.30 15.79 -11.54
C CYS A 150 7.83 16.60 -12.76
N ASP A 151 6.67 17.23 -12.66
CA ASP A 151 6.06 18.08 -13.69
C ASP A 151 5.73 17.40 -15.02
N GLU A 152 5.88 16.06 -15.10
CA GLU A 152 5.47 15.22 -16.22
C GLU A 152 4.06 15.62 -16.68
N PRO A 153 3.87 16.03 -17.95
CA PRO A 153 2.56 16.40 -18.47
C PRO A 153 1.68 15.15 -18.65
N LEU A 154 0.48 15.18 -18.08
CA LEU A 154 -0.46 14.04 -18.08
C LEU A 154 -1.74 14.33 -18.87
N GLY A 155 -1.70 15.30 -19.79
CA GLY A 155 -2.81 15.64 -20.68
C GLY A 155 -3.70 16.78 -20.18
N ALA A 156 -4.81 16.98 -20.89
CA ALA A 156 -5.81 17.99 -20.52
C ALA A 156 -6.85 17.42 -19.53
N PRO A 157 -7.48 18.26 -18.69
CA PRO A 157 -8.49 17.87 -17.70
C PRO A 157 -9.60 16.96 -18.21
N GLU A 158 -10.12 17.24 -19.40
CA GLU A 158 -11.22 16.52 -20.04
C GLU A 158 -10.81 15.20 -20.71
N GLU A 159 -9.50 14.99 -20.93
CA GLU A 159 -8.97 13.73 -21.44
C GLU A 159 -9.05 12.65 -20.36
N ASN A 160 -9.13 11.39 -20.79
CA ASN A 160 -9.06 10.27 -19.85
C ASN A 160 -7.63 10.13 -19.32
N LEU A 161 -7.39 10.62 -18.09
CA LEU A 161 -6.11 10.56 -17.41
C LEU A 161 -5.56 9.13 -17.34
N LEU A 162 -6.42 8.11 -17.26
CA LEU A 162 -5.97 6.72 -17.22
C LEU A 162 -5.07 6.38 -18.41
N LEU A 163 -5.35 6.89 -19.61
CA LEU A 163 -4.54 6.66 -20.83
C LEU A 163 -3.13 7.26 -20.75
N ARG A 164 -2.86 8.11 -19.76
CA ARG A 164 -1.60 8.84 -19.57
C ARG A 164 -0.78 8.30 -18.39
N LEU A 165 -1.31 7.31 -17.67
CA LEU A 165 -0.67 6.69 -16.51
C LEU A 165 -0.10 5.31 -16.84
N ARG A 166 0.77 4.81 -15.96
CA ARG A 166 1.26 3.44 -15.97
C ARG A 166 0.56 2.62 -14.90
N GLU A 167 0.48 1.32 -15.11
CA GLU A 167 -0.21 0.41 -14.19
C GLU A 167 0.72 -0.70 -13.70
N LEU A 168 0.71 -0.92 -12.39
CA LEU A 168 1.38 -2.04 -11.75
C LEU A 168 0.38 -2.78 -10.86
N VAL A 169 0.21 -4.09 -11.06
CA VAL A 169 -0.62 -4.94 -10.20
C VAL A 169 0.29 -5.80 -9.35
N LEU A 170 0.14 -5.70 -8.03
CA LEU A 170 0.94 -6.41 -7.03
C LEU A 170 0.07 -7.37 -6.21
N PRO A 171 0.65 -8.42 -5.63
CA PRO A 171 -0.01 -9.19 -4.58
C PRO A 171 -0.39 -8.26 -3.41
N VAL A 172 -1.54 -8.51 -2.77
CA VAL A 172 -2.06 -7.69 -1.66
C VAL A 172 -1.09 -7.64 -0.46
N GLN A 173 -0.25 -8.65 -0.29
CA GLN A 173 0.84 -8.72 0.70
C GLN A 173 1.84 -7.56 0.53
N SER A 174 1.91 -6.96 -0.65
CA SER A 174 2.77 -5.80 -0.92
C SER A 174 2.32 -4.54 -0.17
N ALA A 175 1.08 -4.51 0.33
CA ALA A 175 0.56 -3.42 1.16
C ALA A 175 1.04 -3.50 2.63
N GLY A 176 1.65 -4.61 3.05
CA GLY A 176 2.14 -4.81 4.41
C GLY A 176 1.96 -6.23 4.93
N PRO A 177 2.52 -6.52 6.13
CA PRO A 177 2.34 -7.82 6.77
C PRO A 177 0.86 -8.07 7.11
N VAL A 178 0.45 -9.33 7.18
CA VAL A 178 -0.92 -9.72 7.56
C VAL A 178 -1.98 -9.17 6.58
N ARG A 179 -1.62 -9.10 5.29
CA ARG A 179 -2.50 -8.70 4.19
C ARG A 179 -2.51 -9.79 3.12
N GLY A 180 -3.70 -10.27 2.77
CA GLY A 180 -3.85 -11.36 1.79
C GLY A 180 -3.42 -12.75 2.31
N GLU A 181 -3.33 -12.93 3.63
CA GLU A 181 -3.08 -14.23 4.23
C GLU A 181 -4.32 -15.13 4.06
N ASP A 182 -4.27 -16.12 3.17
CA ASP A 182 -5.22 -17.24 2.96
C ASP A 182 -6.73 -16.96 2.74
N TYR A 183 -7.31 -15.83 3.16
CA TYR A 183 -8.74 -15.54 2.99
C TYR A 183 -9.12 -14.99 1.59
N ASP A 184 -8.14 -14.67 0.74
CA ASP A 184 -8.34 -14.01 -0.56
C ASP A 184 -7.48 -14.55 -1.71
N ARG A 185 -6.94 -15.77 -1.59
CA ARG A 185 -5.95 -16.40 -2.50
C ARG A 185 -6.13 -16.02 -3.98
N GLY A 186 -5.34 -15.05 -4.44
CA GLY A 186 -5.25 -14.62 -5.84
C GLY A 186 -6.43 -13.82 -6.38
N ARG A 187 -7.54 -13.69 -5.65
CA ARG A 187 -8.76 -13.02 -6.14
C ARG A 187 -8.62 -11.50 -6.23
N PHE A 188 -7.79 -10.93 -5.35
CA PHE A 188 -7.55 -9.50 -5.28
C PHE A 188 -6.09 -9.17 -5.55
N GLY A 189 -5.86 -8.04 -6.23
CA GLY A 189 -4.55 -7.44 -6.43
C GLY A 189 -4.55 -5.98 -5.97
N LEU A 190 -3.38 -5.52 -5.51
CA LEU A 190 -3.11 -4.10 -5.29
C LEU A 190 -2.69 -3.48 -6.62
N ARG A 191 -3.60 -2.72 -7.24
CA ARG A 191 -3.33 -1.98 -8.47
C ARG A 191 -2.83 -0.59 -8.11
N LEU A 192 -1.67 -0.21 -8.62
CA LEU A 192 -1.11 1.13 -8.51
C LEU A 192 -1.18 1.82 -9.86
N LEU A 193 -1.71 3.04 -9.89
CA LEU A 193 -1.62 3.95 -11.02
C LEU A 193 -0.44 4.87 -10.79
N LEU A 194 0.49 4.92 -11.74
CA LEU A 194 1.78 5.56 -11.58
C LEU A 194 1.98 6.67 -12.61
N CYS A 195 2.62 7.75 -12.18
CA CYS A 195 3.15 8.76 -13.10
C CYS A 195 4.22 8.12 -14.01
N PRO A 196 4.15 8.24 -15.35
CA PRO A 196 5.12 7.64 -16.27
C PRO A 196 6.53 8.23 -16.14
N GLY A 197 6.66 9.51 -15.74
CA GLY A 197 7.94 10.19 -15.64
C GLY A 197 8.76 9.80 -14.40
N CYS A 198 8.11 9.71 -13.22
CA CYS A 198 8.84 9.48 -11.97
C CYS A 198 8.39 8.26 -11.16
N GLY A 199 7.33 7.54 -11.56
CA GLY A 199 6.87 6.35 -10.84
C GLY A 199 6.18 6.62 -9.51
N ALA A 200 5.85 7.90 -9.23
CA ALA A 200 5.03 8.25 -8.08
C ALA A 200 3.63 7.65 -8.22
N ALA A 201 3.10 7.10 -7.12
CA ALA A 201 1.74 6.57 -7.10
C ALA A 201 0.73 7.73 -7.13
N VAL A 202 -0.10 7.76 -8.18
CA VAL A 202 -1.22 8.69 -8.36
C VAL A 202 -2.45 8.19 -7.61
N ASP A 203 -2.72 6.89 -7.69
CA ASP A 203 -3.85 6.25 -7.03
C ASP A 203 -3.55 4.77 -6.76
N ALA A 204 -4.28 4.16 -5.83
CA ALA A 204 -4.15 2.76 -5.46
C ALA A 204 -5.52 2.12 -5.26
N HIS A 205 -5.77 1.01 -5.94
CA HIS A 205 -7.02 0.25 -5.86
C HIS A 205 -6.77 -1.15 -5.33
N LEU A 206 -7.63 -1.62 -4.43
CA LEU A 206 -7.77 -3.05 -4.16
C LEU A 206 -8.76 -3.61 -5.18
N ALA A 207 -8.25 -4.31 -6.19
CA ALA A 207 -9.04 -4.72 -7.35
C ALA A 207 -9.26 -6.24 -7.33
N PHE A 208 -10.51 -6.66 -7.47
CA PHE A 208 -10.84 -8.05 -7.78
C PHE A 208 -10.47 -8.34 -9.25
N GLU A 209 -9.93 -9.53 -9.54
CA GLU A 209 -9.54 -9.91 -10.89
C GLU A 209 -10.76 -9.90 -11.84
N GLY A 210 -10.65 -9.18 -12.95
CA GLY A 210 -11.75 -9.00 -13.91
C GLY A 210 -12.86 -8.04 -13.49
N ALA A 211 -12.79 -7.43 -12.30
CA ALA A 211 -13.77 -6.41 -11.90
C ALA A 211 -13.67 -5.16 -12.80
N PRO A 212 -14.80 -4.48 -13.07
CA PRO A 212 -14.81 -3.22 -13.81
C PRO A 212 -13.98 -2.18 -13.07
N ARG A 213 -13.28 -1.33 -13.85
CA ARG A 213 -12.49 -0.25 -13.28
C ARG A 213 -13.41 0.88 -12.79
N PRO A 214 -13.09 1.51 -11.64
CA PRO A 214 -13.85 2.66 -11.19
C PRO A 214 -13.65 3.85 -12.14
N SER A 215 -14.74 4.55 -12.44
CA SER A 215 -14.70 5.84 -13.13
C SER A 215 -14.86 6.98 -12.13
N MET A 216 -14.17 8.08 -12.38
CA MET A 216 -14.24 9.30 -11.59
C MET A 216 -14.28 10.53 -12.50
N ARG A 217 -15.30 11.37 -12.35
CA ARG A 217 -15.33 12.72 -12.93
C ARG A 217 -15.38 13.72 -11.80
N VAL A 218 -14.28 14.44 -11.60
CA VAL A 218 -14.16 15.42 -10.52
C VAL A 218 -14.56 16.77 -11.05
N ARG A 219 -15.56 17.39 -10.41
CA ARG A 219 -16.06 18.72 -10.76
C ARG A 219 -15.63 19.71 -9.69
N TYR A 220 -14.78 20.65 -10.07
CA TYR A 220 -14.46 21.79 -9.22
C TYR A 220 -15.41 22.95 -9.53
N ALA A 221 -15.91 23.59 -8.47
CA ALA A 221 -16.78 24.75 -8.57
C ALA A 221 -16.01 25.98 -9.08
#